data_AF-A0A653HRS8-F1
#
_entry.id   AF-A0A653HRS8-F1
#
_cell.length_a   1.000
_cell.length_b   1.000
_cell.length_c   1.000
_cell.angle_alpha   90.00
_cell.angle_beta   90.00
_cell.angle_gamma   90.00
#
_symmetry.space_group_name_H-M   'P 1'
#
loop_
_entity.id
_entity.type
_entity.pdbx_description
1 polymer ?
#
loop_
_entity_poly.entity_id
_entity_poly.type
_entity_poly.pdbx_seq_one_letter_code
_entity_poly.pdbx_strand_id
1 'polypeptide(L)'
;NKELKKKEEEEEKMQNVKIINNNKITEHNTVDQNIINKMNGNNDNGDENQNKGSVWNVNSYHWEEKCLTNWAKIELKNMFDKTNIELCKNIHLEFFDTQIEGEASSSLRKKKKILVYDLKVNSEWKACKKNKNNEIEIEVKGGIVISEIVSDYSIEDKNKYNYNFVFDNQDTPEYRTTNDVIKSEVPSKIDKLIDDFILKMREK
;
A
#
# COMPACT_ATOMS: atom_id res chain seq x y z
N ASN A 1 28.42 -19.53 -52.94
CA ASN A 1 29.41 -19.69 -51.85
C ASN A 1 29.65 -18.38 -51.08
N LYS A 2 28.57 -17.74 -50.59
CA LYS A 2 28.59 -16.48 -49.81
C LYS A 2 27.51 -16.52 -48.70
N GLU A 3 26.40 -17.22 -48.95
CA GLU A 3 25.33 -17.41 -47.96
C GLU A 3 25.67 -18.44 -46.87
N LEU A 4 26.37 -19.54 -47.18
CA LEU A 4 26.83 -20.48 -46.14
C LEU A 4 27.80 -19.84 -45.15
N LYS A 5 28.74 -19.01 -45.63
CA LYS A 5 29.69 -18.29 -44.76
C LYS A 5 29.00 -17.28 -43.82
N LYS A 6 27.94 -16.62 -44.29
CA LYS A 6 27.16 -15.71 -43.43
C LYS A 6 26.40 -16.46 -42.33
N LYS A 7 25.91 -17.66 -42.64
CA LYS A 7 25.17 -18.49 -41.68
C LYS A 7 26.11 -19.06 -40.60
N GLU A 8 27.31 -19.48 -40.98
CA GLU A 8 28.35 -19.91 -40.04
C GLU A 8 28.84 -18.76 -39.13
N GLU A 9 29.04 -17.55 -39.67
CA GLU A 9 29.40 -16.36 -38.87
C GLU A 9 28.30 -15.93 -37.88
N GLU A 10 27.02 -16.07 -38.23
CA GLU A 10 25.90 -15.78 -37.31
C GLU A 10 25.77 -16.83 -36.21
N GLU A 11 26.04 -18.11 -36.53
CA GLU A 11 25.99 -19.20 -35.56
C GLU A 11 27.15 -19.11 -34.55
N GLU A 12 28.34 -18.72 -35.00
CA GLU A 12 29.50 -18.47 -34.13
C GLU A 12 29.29 -17.25 -33.19
N LYS A 13 28.65 -16.19 -33.68
CA LYS A 13 28.25 -15.04 -32.86
C LYS A 13 27.19 -15.43 -31.81
N MET A 14 26.21 -16.25 -32.18
CA MET A 14 25.18 -16.74 -31.27
C MET A 14 25.76 -17.66 -30.17
N GLN A 15 26.79 -18.44 -30.48
CA GLN A 15 27.49 -19.27 -29.47
C GLN A 15 28.31 -18.41 -28.51
N ASN A 16 29.02 -17.38 -29.01
CA ASN A 16 29.78 -16.47 -28.15
C ASN A 16 28.88 -15.67 -27.19
N VAL A 17 27.69 -15.24 -27.63
CA VAL A 17 26.72 -14.56 -26.75
C VAL A 17 26.21 -15.47 -25.63
N LYS A 18 25.99 -16.76 -25.90
CA LYS A 18 25.58 -17.73 -24.86
C LYS A 18 26.67 -17.98 -23.83
N ILE A 19 27.94 -18.04 -24.25
CA ILE A 19 29.09 -18.22 -23.34
C ILE A 19 29.27 -17.00 -22.43
N ILE A 20 29.12 -15.78 -22.99
CA ILE A 20 29.21 -14.53 -22.21
C ILE A 20 28.08 -14.44 -21.16
N ASN A 21 26.85 -14.84 -21.51
CA ASN A 21 25.75 -14.86 -20.54
C ASN A 21 25.94 -15.92 -19.44
N ASN A 22 26.46 -17.10 -19.76
CA ASN A 22 26.76 -18.12 -18.74
C ASN A 22 27.87 -17.67 -17.78
N ASN A 23 28.91 -17.00 -18.28
CA ASN A 23 29.97 -16.47 -17.43
C ASN A 23 29.46 -15.33 -16.51
N LYS A 24 28.57 -14.44 -17.01
CA LYS A 24 27.91 -13.42 -16.18
C LYS A 24 27.02 -14.01 -15.07
N ILE A 25 26.30 -15.09 -15.36
CA ILE A 25 25.45 -15.78 -14.36
C ILE A 25 26.31 -16.46 -13.30
N THR A 26 27.48 -16.99 -13.68
CA THR A 26 28.41 -17.65 -12.74
C THR A 26 29.13 -16.64 -11.83
N GLU A 27 29.46 -15.44 -12.34
CA GLU A 27 30.01 -14.33 -11.54
C GLU A 27 28.98 -13.74 -10.56
N HIS A 28 27.70 -13.62 -10.95
CA HIS A 28 26.66 -13.11 -10.03
C HIS A 28 26.42 -14.06 -8.85
N ASN A 29 26.38 -15.37 -9.11
CA ASN A 29 26.15 -16.38 -8.07
C ASN A 29 27.34 -16.54 -7.10
N THR A 30 28.58 -16.26 -7.51
CA THR A 30 29.76 -16.30 -6.63
C THR A 30 29.90 -15.05 -5.76
N VAL A 31 29.41 -13.90 -6.22
CA VAL A 31 29.31 -12.67 -5.41
C VAL A 31 28.24 -12.84 -4.32
N ASP A 32 27.09 -13.43 -4.66
CA ASP A 32 25.97 -13.62 -3.73
C ASP A 32 26.34 -14.58 -2.56
N GLN A 33 27.11 -15.65 -2.81
CA GLN A 33 27.55 -16.55 -1.72
C GLN A 33 28.65 -15.96 -0.82
N ASN A 34 29.52 -15.08 -1.36
CA ASN A 34 30.54 -14.41 -0.55
C ASN A 34 29.96 -13.29 0.34
N ILE A 35 28.82 -12.69 -0.05
CA ILE A 35 28.10 -11.72 0.79
C ILE A 35 27.42 -12.42 1.97
N ILE A 36 26.83 -13.61 1.75
CA ILE A 36 26.13 -14.37 2.80
C ILE A 36 27.11 -14.88 3.88
N ASN A 37 28.32 -15.33 3.50
CA ASN A 37 29.29 -15.85 4.47
C ASN A 37 29.97 -14.78 5.33
N LYS A 38 29.90 -13.49 4.96
CA LYS A 38 30.47 -12.38 5.75
C LYS A 38 29.53 -11.85 6.83
N MET A 39 28.29 -12.34 6.90
CA MET A 39 27.29 -11.91 7.89
C MET A 39 27.35 -12.67 9.23
N ASN A 40 28.15 -13.72 9.37
CA ASN A 40 28.19 -14.57 10.58
C ASN A 40 29.41 -14.35 11.49
N GLY A 41 29.79 -13.10 11.72
CA GLY A 41 30.84 -12.78 12.69
C GLY A 41 30.85 -11.32 13.09
N ASN A 42 30.08 -10.98 14.12
CA ASN A 42 30.57 -10.26 15.30
C ASN A 42 29.41 -9.90 16.24
N ASN A 43 29.51 -10.40 17.47
CA ASN A 43 28.84 -9.87 18.65
C ASN A 43 29.27 -8.42 18.86
N ASP A 44 28.33 -7.48 19.01
CA ASP A 44 28.41 -6.49 20.08
C ASP A 44 27.06 -5.80 20.35
N ASN A 45 26.93 -5.36 21.58
CA ASN A 45 25.72 -4.96 22.29
C ASN A 45 25.18 -3.57 21.91
N GLY A 46 23.86 -3.38 22.04
CA GLY A 46 23.24 -2.06 22.23
C GLY A 46 22.12 -1.70 21.24
N ASP A 47 20.92 -1.50 21.77
CA ASP A 47 19.72 -0.98 21.13
C ASP A 47 19.97 0.15 20.11
N GLU A 48 19.43 0.00 18.91
CA GLU A 48 18.82 1.05 18.08
C GLU A 48 18.16 0.37 16.87
N ASN A 49 16.86 0.59 16.65
CA ASN A 49 16.15 0.13 15.44
C ASN A 49 16.78 0.80 14.20
N GLN A 50 17.76 0.14 13.59
CA GLN A 50 18.56 0.73 12.53
C GLN A 50 17.79 0.74 11.19
N ASN A 51 17.17 1.87 10.88
CA ASN A 51 16.88 2.28 9.50
C ASN A 51 18.20 2.43 8.73
N LYS A 52 18.78 1.33 8.27
CA LYS A 52 20.02 1.32 7.48
C LYS A 52 19.70 1.74 6.04
N GLY A 53 20.30 2.84 5.60
CA GLY A 53 20.37 3.18 4.17
C GLY A 53 21.26 2.18 3.41
N SER A 54 21.38 2.34 2.09
CA SER A 54 22.21 1.43 1.29
C SER A 54 23.67 1.51 1.74
N VAL A 55 24.43 0.46 1.43
CA VAL A 55 25.87 0.33 1.76
C VAL A 55 26.69 1.55 1.29
N TRP A 56 26.25 2.21 0.22
CA TRP A 56 26.90 3.39 -0.36
C TRP A 56 26.51 4.72 0.30
N ASN A 57 25.46 4.74 1.15
CA ASN A 57 24.95 5.93 1.81
C ASN A 57 25.38 5.97 3.29
N VAL A 58 26.69 6.09 3.50
CA VAL A 58 27.29 6.16 4.83
C VAL A 58 26.65 7.32 5.62
N ASN A 59 26.12 7.01 6.80
CA ASN A 59 25.40 7.94 7.68
C ASN A 59 24.12 8.58 7.09
N SER A 60 23.58 8.09 5.97
CA SER A 60 22.37 8.63 5.33
C SER A 60 22.48 10.11 4.94
N TYR A 61 23.66 10.53 4.47
CA TYR A 61 23.89 11.91 4.01
C TYR A 61 23.35 12.16 2.61
N HIS A 62 23.34 11.14 1.75
CA HIS A 62 22.76 11.21 0.42
C HIS A 62 21.27 10.87 0.47
N TRP A 63 20.50 11.50 -0.40
CA TRP A 63 19.08 11.21 -0.54
C TRP A 63 18.91 9.81 -1.11
N GLU A 64 18.21 8.95 -0.38
CA GLU A 64 17.75 7.66 -0.86
C GLU A 64 16.26 7.59 -0.70
N GLU A 65 15.57 7.34 -1.81
CA GLU A 65 14.12 7.28 -1.87
C GLU A 65 13.68 5.90 -2.34
N LYS A 66 12.71 5.37 -1.61
CA LYS A 66 12.01 4.14 -1.94
C LYS A 66 10.60 4.50 -2.35
N CYS A 67 10.27 4.21 -3.61
CA CYS A 67 8.89 4.29 -4.07
C CYS A 67 8.05 3.22 -3.36
N LEU A 68 6.98 3.65 -2.69
CA LEU A 68 6.03 2.80 -1.97
C LEU A 68 4.65 2.76 -2.65
N THR A 69 4.42 3.54 -3.71
CA THR A 69 3.12 3.72 -4.37
C THR A 69 2.37 2.40 -4.65
N ASN A 70 3.03 1.42 -5.27
CA ASN A 70 2.37 0.14 -5.58
C ASN A 70 1.98 -0.63 -4.31
N TRP A 71 2.88 -0.65 -3.31
CA TRP A 71 2.60 -1.31 -2.04
C TRP A 71 1.46 -0.61 -1.30
N ALA A 72 1.49 0.73 -1.24
CA ALA A 72 0.48 1.55 -0.58
C ALA A 72 -0.91 1.33 -1.18
N LYS A 73 -1.01 1.35 -2.52
CA LYS A 73 -2.28 1.10 -3.23
C LYS A 73 -2.86 -0.28 -2.93
N ILE A 74 -2.03 -1.32 -2.99
CA ILE A 74 -2.47 -2.69 -2.74
C ILE A 74 -2.87 -2.87 -1.27
N GLU A 75 -2.04 -2.41 -0.33
CA GLU A 75 -2.28 -2.59 1.11
C GLU A 75 -3.53 -1.82 1.55
N LEU A 76 -3.67 -0.55 1.15
CA LEU A 76 -4.84 0.27 1.50
C LEU A 76 -6.12 -0.33 0.91
N LYS A 77 -6.11 -0.73 -0.36
CA LYS A 77 -7.24 -1.44 -0.99
C LYS A 77 -7.62 -2.69 -0.19
N ASN A 78 -6.64 -3.53 0.14
CA ASN A 78 -6.87 -4.75 0.91
C ASN A 78 -7.42 -4.49 2.31
N MET A 79 -7.02 -3.38 2.94
CA MET A 79 -7.53 -2.98 4.25
C MET A 79 -9.00 -2.56 4.16
N PHE A 80 -9.39 -1.77 3.16
CA PHE A 80 -10.80 -1.43 2.93
C PHE A 80 -11.65 -2.67 2.63
N ASP A 81 -11.24 -3.50 1.67
CA ASP A 81 -12.02 -4.67 1.23
C ASP A 81 -12.21 -5.73 2.33
N LYS A 82 -11.30 -5.79 3.31
CA LYS A 82 -11.41 -6.71 4.47
C LYS A 82 -12.16 -6.09 5.65
N THR A 83 -12.42 -4.80 5.62
CA THR A 83 -13.04 -4.10 6.74
C THR A 83 -14.53 -4.35 6.74
N ASN A 84 -15.03 -4.87 7.87
CA ASN A 84 -16.45 -4.90 8.19
C ASN A 84 -16.70 -3.95 9.36
N ILE A 85 -17.54 -2.95 9.17
CA ILE A 85 -17.85 -1.95 10.18
C ILE A 85 -19.20 -2.27 10.80
N GLU A 86 -19.19 -2.59 12.09
CA GLU A 86 -20.39 -2.61 12.91
C GLU A 86 -20.71 -1.19 13.41
N LEU A 87 -21.91 -0.73 13.08
CA LEU A 87 -22.46 0.57 13.45
C LEU A 87 -23.63 0.37 14.43
N CYS A 88 -24.12 1.46 15.01
CA CYS A 88 -25.31 1.37 15.85
C CYS A 88 -26.54 0.82 15.09
N LYS A 89 -27.58 0.42 15.84
CA LYS A 89 -28.84 -0.13 15.29
C LYS A 89 -28.66 -1.41 14.45
N ASN A 90 -27.63 -2.21 14.75
CA ASN A 90 -27.29 -3.46 14.07
C ASN A 90 -27.04 -3.29 12.55
N ILE A 91 -26.47 -2.15 12.17
CA ILE A 91 -26.09 -1.89 10.78
C ILE A 91 -24.65 -2.40 10.58
N HIS A 92 -24.46 -3.23 9.56
CA HIS A 92 -23.15 -3.74 9.16
C HIS A 92 -22.80 -3.15 7.81
N LEU A 93 -21.65 -2.49 7.70
CA LEU A 93 -21.16 -1.88 6.47
C LEU A 93 -19.92 -2.61 5.96
N GLU A 94 -19.89 -2.85 4.65
CA GLU A 94 -18.77 -3.42 3.91
C GLU A 94 -18.41 -2.51 2.72
N PHE A 95 -17.12 -2.44 2.41
CA PHE A 95 -16.61 -1.76 1.23
C PHE A 95 -16.32 -2.76 0.12
N PHE A 96 -16.52 -2.34 -1.13
CA PHE A 96 -16.20 -3.12 -2.32
C PHE A 96 -15.82 -2.17 -3.47
N ASP A 97 -15.28 -2.74 -4.55
CA ASP A 97 -14.81 -2.00 -5.73
C ASP A 97 -13.88 -0.82 -5.40
N THR A 98 -13.05 -0.98 -4.38
CA THR A 98 -12.13 0.04 -3.89
C THR A 98 -11.01 0.32 -4.90
N GLN A 99 -10.83 1.58 -5.25
CA GLN A 99 -9.77 2.09 -6.11
C GLN A 99 -8.92 3.12 -5.36
N ILE A 100 -7.60 2.95 -5.44
CA ILE A 100 -6.63 3.82 -4.78
C ILE A 100 -5.80 4.55 -5.83
N GLU A 101 -5.84 5.87 -5.79
CA GLU A 101 -5.06 6.77 -6.64
C GLU A 101 -3.99 7.49 -5.82
N GLY A 102 -3.02 8.09 -6.51
CA GLY A 102 -1.95 8.87 -5.89
C GLY A 102 -0.60 8.17 -5.78
N GLU A 103 0.24 8.67 -4.88
CA GLU A 103 1.64 8.30 -4.73
C GLU A 103 2.08 8.22 -3.27
N ALA A 104 3.09 7.41 -3.01
CA ALA A 104 3.72 7.28 -1.71
C ALA A 104 5.21 6.96 -1.87
N SER A 105 6.05 7.61 -1.08
CA SER A 105 7.47 7.31 -1.03
C SER A 105 8.02 7.48 0.38
N SER A 106 9.11 6.76 0.65
CA SER A 106 9.87 6.88 1.88
C SER A 106 11.29 7.24 1.56
N SER A 107 11.78 8.31 2.17
CA SER A 107 13.15 8.77 2.02
C SER A 107 13.92 8.67 3.34
N LEU A 108 15.21 8.37 3.28
CA LEU A 108 16.08 8.39 4.46
C LEU A 108 17.07 9.55 4.36
N ARG A 109 17.03 10.46 5.32
CA ARG A 109 17.92 11.62 5.38
C ARG A 109 18.36 11.91 6.80
N LYS A 110 19.67 12.02 7.03
CA LYS A 110 20.25 12.29 8.37
C LYS A 110 19.68 11.34 9.44
N LYS A 111 19.60 10.04 9.13
CA LYS A 111 19.01 8.97 9.96
C LYS A 111 17.51 9.12 10.29
N LYS A 112 16.81 10.09 9.68
CA LYS A 112 15.37 10.26 9.82
C LYS A 112 14.67 9.75 8.57
N LYS A 113 13.67 8.89 8.78
CA LYS A 113 12.75 8.46 7.73
C LYS A 113 11.72 9.56 7.50
N ILE A 114 11.58 9.97 6.26
CA ILE A 114 10.60 10.97 5.80
C ILE A 114 9.63 10.21 4.92
N LEU A 115 8.37 10.15 5.34
CA LEU A 115 7.31 9.50 4.61
C LEU A 115 6.46 10.58 3.95
N VAL A 116 6.36 10.52 2.62
CA VAL A 116 5.56 11.45 1.82
C VAL A 116 4.51 10.64 1.09
N TYR A 117 3.27 11.08 1.16
CA TYR A 117 2.15 10.43 0.48
C TYR A 117 1.06 11.45 0.17
N ASP A 118 0.40 11.22 -0.95
CA ASP A 118 -0.82 11.88 -1.37
C ASP A 118 -1.68 10.79 -2.02
N LEU A 119 -2.71 10.35 -1.29
CA LEU A 119 -3.56 9.24 -1.69
C LEU A 119 -5.03 9.68 -1.72
N LYS A 120 -5.77 9.05 -2.61
CA LYS A 120 -7.21 9.20 -2.74
C LYS A 120 -7.86 7.82 -2.82
N VAL A 121 -8.96 7.65 -2.09
CA VAL A 121 -9.75 6.41 -2.09
C VAL A 121 -11.09 6.70 -2.75
N ASN A 122 -11.46 5.91 -3.75
CA ASN A 122 -12.84 5.82 -4.24
C ASN A 122 -13.33 4.41 -3.96
N SER A 123 -14.47 4.24 -3.30
CA SER A 123 -14.98 2.91 -2.94
C SER A 123 -16.50 2.91 -2.96
N GLU A 124 -17.09 1.78 -3.35
CA GLU A 124 -18.50 1.53 -3.17
C GLU A 124 -18.73 0.85 -1.81
N TRP A 125 -19.88 1.07 -1.21
CA TRP A 125 -20.21 0.48 0.08
C TRP A 125 -21.64 -0.04 0.11
N LYS A 126 -21.85 -1.06 0.94
CA LYS A 126 -23.14 -1.67 1.21
C LYS A 126 -23.32 -1.76 2.72
N ALA A 127 -24.49 -1.34 3.19
CA ALA A 127 -24.88 -1.39 4.58
C ALA A 127 -26.17 -2.21 4.74
N CYS A 128 -26.13 -3.23 5.60
CA CYS A 128 -27.26 -4.08 5.90
C CYS A 128 -27.71 -3.87 7.35
N LYS A 129 -28.96 -3.49 7.55
CA LYS A 129 -29.59 -3.50 8.86
C LYS A 129 -30.25 -4.85 9.09
N LYS A 130 -29.88 -5.53 10.17
CA LYS A 130 -30.44 -6.84 10.51
C LYS A 130 -31.49 -6.75 11.61
N ASN A 131 -32.55 -7.54 11.48
CA ASN A 131 -33.57 -7.68 12.51
C ASN A 131 -33.09 -8.60 13.66
N LYS A 132 -33.95 -8.82 14.68
CA LYS A 132 -33.65 -9.69 15.83
C LYS A 132 -33.41 -11.16 15.45
N ASN A 133 -33.90 -11.59 14.30
CA ASN A 133 -33.71 -12.95 13.76
C ASN A 133 -32.49 -13.03 12.84
N ASN A 134 -31.67 -11.98 12.78
CA ASN A 134 -30.48 -11.87 11.92
C ASN A 134 -30.79 -11.86 10.41
N GLU A 135 -32.04 -11.59 10.03
CA GLU A 135 -32.46 -11.41 8.63
C GLU A 135 -32.22 -9.95 8.21
N ILE A 136 -31.89 -9.74 6.94
CA ILE A 136 -31.68 -8.40 6.37
C ILE A 136 -33.04 -7.72 6.25
N GLU A 137 -33.24 -6.67 7.05
CA GLU A 137 -34.45 -5.83 7.01
C GLU A 137 -34.32 -4.78 5.91
N ILE A 138 -33.15 -4.14 5.83
CA ILE A 138 -32.86 -3.06 4.90
C ILE A 138 -31.45 -3.23 4.36
N GLU A 139 -31.29 -3.00 3.07
CA GLU A 139 -30.01 -2.92 2.38
C GLU A 139 -29.89 -1.53 1.74
N VAL A 140 -28.80 -0.85 2.06
CA VAL A 140 -28.46 0.49 1.58
C VAL A 140 -27.12 0.41 0.88
N LYS A 141 -26.96 1.13 -0.23
CA LYS A 141 -25.71 1.21 -0.97
C LYS A 141 -25.38 2.64 -1.32
N GLY A 142 -24.13 2.85 -1.68
CA GLY A 142 -23.64 4.13 -2.15
C GLY A 142 -22.15 4.11 -2.46
N GLY A 143 -21.61 5.29 -2.69
CA GLY A 143 -20.18 5.53 -2.89
C GLY A 143 -19.58 6.37 -1.78
N ILE A 144 -18.29 6.24 -1.58
CA ILE A 144 -17.50 7.14 -0.76
C ILE A 144 -16.22 7.53 -1.51
N VAL A 145 -15.93 8.83 -1.47
CA VAL A 145 -14.65 9.38 -1.92
C VAL A 145 -13.96 10.00 -0.72
N ILE A 146 -12.75 9.54 -0.45
CA ILE A 146 -11.88 10.08 0.59
C ILE A 146 -10.74 10.78 -0.13
N SER A 147 -10.73 12.10 -0.01
CA SER A 147 -9.69 12.94 -0.60
C SER A 147 -8.74 13.43 0.49
N GLU A 148 -7.55 13.86 0.09
CA GLU A 148 -6.56 14.52 0.96
C GLU A 148 -5.96 13.59 2.03
N ILE A 149 -5.70 12.31 1.70
CA ILE A 149 -4.85 11.48 2.56
C ILE A 149 -3.40 11.87 2.27
N VAL A 150 -2.96 12.96 2.92
CA VAL A 150 -1.65 13.59 2.68
C VAL A 150 -0.75 13.56 3.91
N SER A 151 0.56 13.55 3.70
CA SER A 151 1.57 13.51 4.76
C SER A 151 1.65 14.76 5.65
N ASP A 152 0.98 15.85 5.27
CA ASP A 152 1.04 17.13 5.96
C ASP A 152 0.25 17.11 7.28
N TYR A 153 -0.70 16.17 7.42
CA TYR A 153 -1.50 16.02 8.64
C TYR A 153 -0.86 15.04 9.62
N SER A 154 -0.97 15.39 10.90
CA SER A 154 -0.69 14.50 12.02
C SER A 154 -1.86 13.54 12.26
N ILE A 155 -1.57 12.41 12.91
CA ILE A 155 -2.62 11.47 13.36
C ILE A 155 -3.59 12.17 14.34
N GLU A 156 -3.13 13.18 15.06
CA GLU A 156 -3.90 13.94 16.06
C GLU A 156 -4.80 15.03 15.45
N ASP A 157 -4.63 15.35 14.16
CA ASP A 157 -5.37 16.43 13.51
C ASP A 157 -6.84 16.06 13.31
N LYS A 158 -7.73 16.93 13.78
CA LYS A 158 -9.18 16.77 13.60
C LYS A 158 -9.55 17.08 12.16
N ASN A 159 -10.45 16.29 11.58
CA ASN A 159 -10.95 16.48 10.21
C ASN A 159 -9.85 16.45 9.14
N LYS A 160 -8.79 15.66 9.36
CA LYS A 160 -7.65 15.51 8.43
C LYS A 160 -8.00 14.89 7.08
N TYR A 161 -9.14 14.21 6.98
CA TYR A 161 -9.62 13.63 5.72
C TYR A 161 -10.97 14.22 5.32
N ASN A 162 -11.15 14.40 4.01
CA ASN A 162 -12.41 14.89 3.45
C ASN A 162 -13.23 13.72 2.91
N TYR A 163 -14.43 13.54 3.47
CA TYR A 163 -15.35 12.47 3.12
C TYR A 163 -16.50 13.01 2.27
N ASN A 164 -16.61 12.50 1.04
CA ASN A 164 -17.76 12.75 0.19
C ASN A 164 -18.56 11.46 0.00
N PHE A 165 -19.76 11.42 0.58
CA PHE A 165 -20.67 10.29 0.46
C PHE A 165 -21.70 10.52 -0.63
N VAL A 166 -21.89 9.50 -1.47
CA VAL A 166 -22.98 9.40 -2.42
C VAL A 166 -23.91 8.28 -1.93
N PHE A 167 -25.19 8.56 -1.78
CA PHE A 167 -26.20 7.58 -1.35
C PHE A 167 -27.12 7.28 -2.53
N ASP A 168 -27.59 6.04 -2.64
CA ASP A 168 -28.61 5.75 -3.66
C ASP A 168 -29.92 6.47 -3.35
N ASN A 169 -30.66 6.82 -4.40
CA ASN A 169 -31.85 7.68 -4.30
C ASN A 169 -33.12 6.93 -3.88
N GLN A 170 -33.09 6.24 -2.73
CA GLN A 170 -34.30 5.69 -2.11
C GLN A 170 -34.79 6.61 -0.99
N ASP A 171 -35.94 7.24 -1.20
CA ASP A 171 -36.50 8.21 -0.26
C ASP A 171 -37.46 7.57 0.75
N THR A 172 -36.95 6.62 1.56
CA THR A 172 -37.70 6.08 2.71
C THR A 172 -37.14 6.61 4.03
N PRO A 173 -37.98 6.80 5.07
CA PRO A 173 -37.52 7.25 6.39
C PRO A 173 -36.42 6.38 6.99
N GLU A 174 -36.47 5.07 6.76
CA GLU A 174 -35.49 4.12 7.27
C GLU A 174 -34.16 4.22 6.51
N TYR A 175 -34.20 4.51 5.20
CA TYR A 175 -33.02 4.77 4.39
C TYR A 175 -32.32 6.05 4.84
N ARG A 176 -33.08 7.14 5.07
CA ARG A 176 -32.57 8.39 5.66
C ARG A 176 -31.90 8.16 7.01
N THR A 177 -32.57 7.43 7.90
CA THR A 177 -32.05 7.09 9.23
C THR A 177 -30.74 6.30 9.16
N THR A 178 -30.62 5.38 8.20
CA THR A 178 -29.42 4.57 7.98
C THR A 178 -28.27 5.43 7.43
N ASN A 179 -28.58 6.31 6.46
CA ASN A 179 -27.60 7.24 5.89
C ASN A 179 -27.06 8.22 6.94
N ASP A 180 -27.91 8.72 7.84
CA ASP A 180 -27.49 9.61 8.91
C ASP A 180 -26.51 8.93 9.87
N VAL A 181 -26.78 7.65 10.22
CA VAL A 181 -25.86 6.84 11.03
C VAL A 181 -24.52 6.68 10.30
N ILE A 182 -24.55 6.29 9.02
CA ILE A 182 -23.35 6.13 8.18
C ILE A 182 -22.52 7.41 8.16
N LYS A 183 -23.14 8.56 7.86
CA LYS A 183 -22.45 9.86 7.84
C LYS A 183 -21.80 10.23 9.17
N SER A 184 -22.42 9.85 10.29
CA SER A 184 -21.93 10.20 11.62
C SER A 184 -20.81 9.28 12.14
N GLU A 185 -20.90 7.98 11.90
CA GLU A 185 -20.04 6.98 12.57
C GLU A 185 -18.91 6.47 11.67
N VAL A 186 -19.16 6.31 10.37
CA VAL A 186 -18.20 5.70 9.43
C VAL A 186 -16.91 6.50 9.31
N PRO A 187 -16.90 7.85 9.25
CA PRO A 187 -15.66 8.63 9.19
C PRO A 187 -14.68 8.25 10.32
N SER A 188 -15.16 8.16 11.56
CA SER A 188 -14.31 7.83 12.72
C SER A 188 -13.70 6.42 12.67
N LYS A 189 -14.35 5.50 11.95
CA LYS A 189 -13.87 4.12 11.75
C LYS A 189 -12.85 4.08 10.63
N ILE A 190 -13.09 4.84 9.56
CA ILE A 190 -12.15 4.99 8.45
C ILE A 190 -10.89 5.74 8.91
N ASP A 191 -11.00 6.76 9.77
CA ASP A 191 -9.85 7.46 10.36
C ASP A 191 -8.86 6.46 10.95
N LYS A 192 -9.36 5.56 11.81
CA LYS A 192 -8.55 4.51 12.44
C LYS A 192 -7.95 3.55 11.42
N LEU A 193 -8.72 3.16 10.40
CA LEU A 193 -8.23 2.30 9.32
C LEU A 193 -7.05 2.93 8.57
N ILE A 194 -7.16 4.22 8.23
CA ILE A 194 -6.11 4.96 7.53
C ILE A 194 -4.90 5.18 8.46
N ASP A 195 -5.13 5.46 9.74
CA ASP A 195 -4.05 5.61 10.72
C ASP A 195 -3.25 4.32 10.89
N ASP A 196 -3.92 3.17 10.99
CA ASP A 196 -3.29 1.85 11.02
C ASP A 196 -2.49 1.57 9.72
N PHE A 197 -3.02 2.00 8.57
CA PHE A 197 -2.32 1.91 7.29
C PHE A 197 -1.05 2.77 7.29
N ILE A 198 -1.12 4.01 7.77
CA ILE A 198 0.03 4.93 7.87
C ILE A 198 1.10 4.34 8.81
N LEU A 199 0.69 3.73 9.93
CA LEU A 199 1.61 3.06 10.85
C LEU A 199 2.36 1.91 10.15
N LYS A 200 1.65 1.05 9.41
CA LYS A 200 2.29 -0.01 8.59
C LYS A 200 3.24 0.56 7.54
N MET A 201 2.86 1.68 6.91
CA MET A 201 3.69 2.33 5.90
C MET A 201 4.99 2.89 6.50
N ARG A 202 4.95 3.39 7.74
CA ARG A 202 6.15 3.82 8.47
C ARG A 202 7.15 2.70 8.73
N GLU A 203 6.75 1.44 8.67
CA GLU A 203 7.63 0.28 8.83
C GLU A 203 8.30 -0.17 7.53
N LYS A 204 7.85 0.31 6.35
CA LYS A 204 8.30 -0.16 5.02
C LYS A 204 9.51 0.53 4.44
#